data_AF-A0A3B9G356-F1
#
_entry.id   AF-A0A3B9G356-F1
#
_cell.length_a   1.000
_cell.length_b   1.000
_cell.length_c   1.000
_cell.angle_alpha   90.00
_cell.angle_beta   90.00
_cell.angle_gamma   90.00
#
_symmetry.space_group_name_H-M   'P 1'
#
loop_
_entity.id
_entity.type
_entity.pdbx_description
1 polymer ?
#
loop_
_entity_poly.entity_id
_entity_poly.type
_entity_poly.pdbx_seq_one_letter_code
_entity_poly.pdbx_strand_id
1 'polypeptide(L)'
;MTDKIIVLDFGSQYNQLIARRIREFGVYSELHSADLTLEQILAFRDVKGIIFSGGPNSVYEDGAPKCDPAIFTSGLPILGICYGMQMT
;
A
#
# COMPACT_ATOMS: atom_id res chain seq x y z
N MET A 1 -5.23 -5.39 -20.79
CA MET A 1 -4.75 -5.53 -19.40
C MET A 1 -4.61 -4.14 -18.84
N THR A 2 -5.11 -3.92 -17.63
CA THR A 2 -5.10 -2.59 -17.00
C THR A 2 -4.11 -2.66 -15.85
N ASP A 3 -3.08 -1.83 -15.87
CA ASP A 3 -2.11 -1.76 -14.79
C ASP A 3 -2.82 -1.46 -13.46
N LYS A 4 -2.43 -2.19 -12.41
CA LYS A 4 -3.04 -2.10 -11.07
C LYS A 4 -2.03 -1.67 -10.03
N ILE A 5 -2.43 -0.71 -9.20
CA ILE A 5 -1.69 -0.31 -7.98
C ILE A 5 -2.51 -0.68 -6.75
N ILE A 6 -1.87 -1.34 -5.79
CA ILE A 6 -2.47 -1.65 -4.50
C ILE A 6 -2.09 -0.56 -3.51
N VAL A 7 -3.07 0.02 -2.83
CA VAL A 7 -2.86 0.95 -1.72
C VAL A 7 -3.11 0.21 -0.42
N LEU A 8 -2.10 0.08 0.43
CA LEU A 8 -2.22 -0.51 1.77
C LEU A 8 -2.52 0.60 2.79
N ASP A 9 -3.60 0.40 3.53
CA ASP A 9 -4.15 1.32 4.52
C ASP A 9 -3.52 1.08 5.91
N PHE A 10 -2.77 2.07 6.39
CA PHE A 10 -2.19 2.14 7.74
C PHE A 10 -2.90 3.15 8.66
N GLY A 11 -4.14 3.53 8.33
CA GLY A 11 -5.01 4.40 9.11
C GLY A 11 -5.04 5.87 8.69
N SER A 12 -4.53 6.24 7.51
CA SER A 12 -4.58 7.63 7.05
C SER A 12 -5.96 8.07 6.58
N GLN A 13 -6.34 9.28 6.98
CA GLN A 13 -7.49 10.01 6.45
C GLN A 13 -7.40 10.31 4.94
N TYR A 14 -6.23 10.16 4.30
CA TYR A 14 -6.00 10.46 2.88
C TYR A 14 -6.05 9.24 1.95
N ASN A 15 -6.36 8.04 2.43
CA ASN A 15 -6.29 6.81 1.62
C ASN A 15 -7.19 6.82 0.39
N GLN A 16 -8.44 7.26 0.56
CA GLN A 16 -9.38 7.40 -0.55
C GLN A 16 -8.92 8.46 -1.55
N LEU A 17 -8.24 9.52 -1.08
CA LEU A 17 -7.66 10.53 -1.95
C LEU A 17 -6.50 9.95 -2.77
N ILE A 18 -5.60 9.19 -2.15
CA ILE A 18 -4.49 8.51 -2.85
C ILE A 18 -5.05 7.59 -3.94
N ALA A 19 -5.99 6.70 -3.59
CA ALA A 19 -6.61 5.79 -4.54
C ALA A 19 -7.29 6.53 -5.70
N ARG A 20 -8.00 7.63 -5.41
CA ARG A 20 -8.63 8.49 -6.42
C ARG A 20 -7.60 9.16 -7.34
N ARG A 21 -6.50 9.69 -6.81
CA ARG A 21 -5.44 10.33 -7.61
C ARG A 21 -4.82 9.35 -8.61
N ILE A 22 -4.59 8.10 -8.21
CA ILE A 22 -4.10 7.06 -9.12
C ILE A 22 -5.08 6.84 -10.28
N ARG A 23 -6.39 6.78 -9.99
CA ARG A 23 -7.44 6.64 -11.01
C ARG A 23 -7.53 7.85 -11.94
N GLU A 24 -7.28 9.05 -11.42
CA GLU A 24 -7.21 10.28 -12.23
C GLU A 24 -6.01 10.25 -13.22
N PHE A 25 -4.96 9.48 -12.93
CA PHE A 25 -3.87 9.20 -13.88
C PHE A 25 -4.17 8.05 -14.87
N GLY A 26 -5.38 7.51 -14.85
CA GLY A 26 -5.80 6.42 -15.75
C GLY A 26 -5.33 5.02 -15.33
N VAL A 27 -4.81 4.87 -14.11
CA VAL A 27 -4.34 3.59 -13.56
C VAL A 27 -5.37 3.03 -12.60
N TYR A 28 -5.64 1.73 -12.66
CA TYR A 28 -6.59 1.10 -11.75
C TYR A 28 -5.98 0.97 -10.35
N SER A 29 -6.78 1.24 -9.32
CA SER A 29 -6.33 1.18 -7.93
C SER A 29 -7.34 0.52 -7.01
N GLU A 30 -6.85 -0.28 -6.08
CA GLU A 30 -7.62 -0.89 -4.99
C GLU A 30 -7.04 -0.47 -3.64
N LEU A 31 -7.91 -0.24 -2.66
CA LEU A 31 -7.53 0.07 -1.29
C LEU A 31 -7.79 -1.16 -0.42
N HIS A 32 -6.77 -1.57 0.33
CA HIS A 32 -6.77 -2.80 1.14
C HIS A 32 -6.16 -2.56 2.52
N SER A 33 -6.46 -3.43 3.49
CA SER A 33 -5.82 -3.37 4.83
C SER A 33 -4.32 -3.62 4.73
N ALA A 34 -3.54 -3.03 5.64
CA ALA A 34 -2.12 -3.32 5.82
C ALA A 34 -1.81 -4.81 6.10
N ASP A 35 -2.79 -5.57 6.61
CA ASP A 35 -2.65 -6.99 6.93
C ASP A 35 -2.61 -7.92 5.70
N LEU A 36 -2.79 -7.39 4.49
CA LEU A 36 -2.71 -8.22 3.28
C LEU A 36 -1.31 -8.85 3.14
N THR A 37 -1.30 -10.15 2.89
CA THR A 37 -0.05 -10.87 2.60
C THR A 37 0.41 -10.61 1.17
N LEU A 38 1.71 -10.79 0.91
CA LEU A 38 2.24 -10.72 -0.44
C LEU A 38 1.55 -11.72 -1.37
N GLU A 39 1.25 -12.93 -0.89
CA GLU A 39 0.54 -13.95 -1.67
C GLU A 39 -0.85 -13.48 -2.11
N GLN A 40 -1.60 -12.83 -1.22
CA GLN A 40 -2.90 -12.24 -1.54
C GLN A 40 -2.76 -11.09 -2.55
N ILE A 41 -1.71 -10.27 -2.41
CA ILE A 41 -1.42 -9.18 -3.35
C ILE A 41 -1.10 -9.74 -4.75
N LEU A 42 -0.26 -10.77 -4.83
CA LEU A 42 0.12 -11.41 -6.08
C LEU A 42 -1.01 -12.23 -6.72
N ALA A 43 -2.02 -12.63 -5.94
CA ALA A 43 -3.23 -13.25 -6.48
C ALA A 43 -4.09 -12.26 -7.29
N PHE A 44 -3.92 -10.95 -7.08
CA PHE A 44 -4.53 -9.95 -7.96
C PHE A 44 -3.80 -9.91 -9.31
N ARG A 45 -4.59 -9.87 -10.38
CA ARG A 45 -4.03 -9.73 -11.73
C ARG A 45 -3.43 -8.33 -11.94
N ASP A 46 -2.32 -8.30 -12.69
CA ASP A 46 -1.66 -7.11 -13.23
C ASP A 46 -1.19 -6.06 -12.19
N VAL A 47 -0.82 -6.50 -10.97
CA VAL A 47 -0.21 -5.59 -9.97
C VAL A 47 1.16 -5.11 -10.44
N LYS A 48 1.32 -3.79 -10.53
CA LYS A 48 2.55 -3.12 -10.98
C LYS A 48 3.32 -2.42 -9.87
N GLY A 49 2.71 -2.23 -8.71
CA GLY A 49 3.33 -1.55 -7.59
C GLY A 49 2.38 -1.43 -6.40
N ILE A 50 2.97 -1.05 -5.26
CA ILE A 50 2.27 -0.95 -3.99
C ILE A 50 2.55 0.43 -3.39
N ILE A 51 1.51 1.05 -2.83
CA ILE A 51 1.64 2.30 -2.08
C ILE A 51 1.32 2.02 -0.62
N PHE A 52 2.25 2.35 0.26
CA PHE A 52 1.99 2.33 1.69
C PHE A 52 1.47 3.69 2.11
N SER A 53 0.23 3.73 2.60
CA SER A 53 -0.37 4.97 3.04
C SER A 53 0.33 5.53 4.28
N GLY A 54 -0.02 6.78 4.60
CA GLY A 54 0.27 7.31 5.93
C GLY A 54 -0.55 6.63 7.02
N GLY A 55 -0.34 7.09 8.24
CA GLY A 55 -1.11 6.76 9.43
C GLY A 55 -0.88 7.84 10.49
N PRO A 56 -1.80 8.01 11.46
CA PRO A 56 -1.64 8.97 12.55
C PRO A 56 -0.64 8.50 13.61
N ASN A 57 -0.30 7.20 13.61
CA ASN A 57 0.48 6.56 14.65
C ASN A 57 1.99 6.70 14.40
N SER A 58 2.80 6.47 15.44
CA SER A 58 4.25 6.28 15.29
C SER A 58 4.56 4.83 14.93
N VAL A 59 5.49 4.59 14.00
CA VAL A 59 5.91 3.21 13.64
C VAL A 59 6.57 2.44 14.79
N TYR A 60 7.02 3.16 15.82
CA TYR A 60 7.75 2.60 16.96
C TYR A 60 6.86 2.20 18.15
N GLU A 61 5.56 2.49 18.09
CA GLU A 61 4.62 2.12 19.16
C GLU A 61 4.33 0.62 19.18
N ASP A 62 4.13 0.07 20.37
CA ASP A 62 3.68 -1.32 20.51
C ASP A 62 2.31 -1.50 19.86
N GLY A 63 2.22 -2.42 18.90
CA GLY A 63 0.99 -2.64 18.11
C GLY A 63 0.84 -1.74 16.89
N ALA A 64 1.87 -0.97 16.54
CA ALA A 64 1.94 -0.23 15.28
C ALA A 64 1.57 -1.14 14.08
N PRO A 65 0.64 -0.72 13.19
CA PRO A 65 0.23 -1.52 12.04
C PRO A 65 1.43 -1.87 11.15
N LYS A 66 1.60 -3.16 10.85
CA LYS A 66 2.70 -3.67 10.00
C LYS A 66 2.14 -4.27 8.72
N CYS A 67 3.00 -4.39 7.72
CA CYS A 67 2.71 -5.17 6.53
C CYS A 67 3.45 -6.51 6.54
N ASP A 68 3.11 -7.38 5.61
CA ASP A 68 3.87 -8.60 5.34
C ASP A 68 5.31 -8.26 4.93
N PRO A 69 6.35 -8.70 5.67
CA PRO A 69 7.74 -8.42 5.36
C PRO A 69 8.18 -8.91 3.97
N ALA A 70 7.51 -9.94 3.42
CA ALA A 70 7.83 -10.46 2.10
C ALA A 70 7.64 -9.40 0.99
N ILE A 71 6.77 -8.41 1.21
CA ILE A 71 6.49 -7.33 0.27
C ILE A 71 7.77 -6.56 -0.09
N PHE A 72 8.65 -6.29 0.87
CA PHE A 72 9.91 -5.56 0.64
C PHE A 72 10.87 -6.31 -0.31
N THR A 73 10.79 -7.63 -0.34
CA THR A 73 11.62 -8.49 -1.20
C THR A 73 10.91 -8.96 -2.47
N SER A 74 9.67 -8.54 -2.71
CA SER A 74 8.83 -9.01 -3.82
C SER A 74 9.31 -8.55 -5.21
N GLY A 75 10.18 -7.54 -5.27
CA GLY A 75 10.60 -6.90 -6.52
C GLY A 75 9.57 -5.92 -7.10
N LEU A 76 8.40 -5.77 -6.46
CA LEU A 76 7.44 -4.73 -6.83
C LEU A 76 7.93 -3.36 -6.35
N PRO A 77 7.78 -2.29 -7.16
CA PRO A 77 8.01 -0.93 -6.70
C PRO A 77 7.09 -0.57 -5.54
N ILE A 78 7.68 0.02 -4.48
CA ILE A 78 6.95 0.48 -3.29
C ILE A 78 7.13 2.00 -3.17
N LEU A 79 6.02 2.70 -2.96
CA LEU A 79 6.02 4.11 -2.57
C LEU A 79 5.45 4.25 -1.16
N GLY A 80 6.29 4.62 -0.21
CA GLY A 80 5.88 4.95 1.16
C GLY A 80 5.50 6.42 1.30
N ILE A 81 4.35 6.70 1.94
CA ILE A 81 3.91 8.07 2.26
C ILE A 81 3.85 8.23 3.78
N CYS A 82 4.64 9.16 4.34
CA CYS A 82 4.68 9.45 5.78
C CYS A 82 4.97 8.18 6.60
N TYR A 83 3.97 7.65 7.32
CA TYR A 83 4.07 6.36 8.02
C TYR A 83 4.60 5.24 7.12
N GLY A 84 4.08 5.14 5.89
CA GLY A 84 4.56 4.20 4.88
C GLY A 84 6.06 4.32 4.62
N MET A 85 6.59 5.54 4.55
CA MET A 85 8.01 5.82 4.33
C MET A 85 8.88 5.42 5.54
N GLN A 86 8.34 5.50 6.75
CA GLN A 86 9.07 5.10 7.96
C GLN A 86 9.19 3.57 8.09
N MET A 87 8.35 2.82 7.37
CA MET A 87 8.39 1.35 7.34
C MET A 87 9.22 0.76 6.20
N THR A 88 9.31 1.48 5.08
CA THR A 88 10.07 1.07 3.88
C THR A 88 11.54 1.41 3.99
#